data_AF-A0A9Q4NRK3-F1
#
_entry.id   AF-A0A9Q4NRK3-F1
#
_cell.length_a   1.000
_cell.length_b   1.000
_cell.length_c   1.000
_cell.angle_alpha   90.00
_cell.angle_beta   90.00
_cell.angle_gamma   90.00
#
_symmetry.space_group_name_H-M   'P 1'
#
loop_
_entity.id
_entity.type
_entity.pdbx_description
1 polymer ?
#
loop_
_entity_poly.entity_id
_entity_poly.type
_entity_poly.pdbx_seq_one_letter_code
_entity_poly.pdbx_strand_id
1 'polypeptide(L)'
;MAIQEIFVHPDCPDCAGIIVEYNDNPNSFGDAELVDVTELGSLKRFLHYRDRLSGYAAARDAGKIGVPSKVLDGTTVEFFDAV
;
A
#
# COMPACT_ATOMS: atom_id res chain seq x y z
N MET A 1 4.74 -17.88 -6.80
CA MET A 1 4.79 -17.02 -5.60
C MET A 1 4.11 -15.74 -5.98
N ALA A 2 3.03 -15.38 -5.28
CA ALA A 2 2.32 -14.13 -5.55
C ALA A 2 3.10 -12.99 -4.91
N ILE A 3 3.39 -11.93 -5.66
CA ILE A 3 4.08 -10.73 -5.16
C ILE A 3 3.03 -9.89 -4.46
N GLN A 4 3.20 -9.63 -3.16
CA GLN A 4 2.28 -8.81 -2.38
C GLN A 4 3.05 -7.61 -1.85
N GLU A 5 2.63 -6.40 -2.18
CA GLU A 5 3.32 -5.16 -1.79
C GLU A 5 2.34 -4.26 -1.03
N ILE A 6 2.69 -3.88 0.20
CA ILE A 6 1.87 -3.00 1.04
C ILE A 6 2.53 -1.62 1.05
N PHE A 7 1.89 -0.65 0.40
CA PHE A 7 2.37 0.72 0.32
C PHE A 7 1.87 1.54 1.51
N VAL A 8 2.81 2.12 2.24
CA VAL A 8 2.57 2.92 3.45
C VAL A 8 3.33 4.23 3.42
N HIS A 9 2.85 5.21 4.19
CA HIS A 9 3.56 6.46 4.44
C HIS A 9 3.60 6.73 5.95
N PRO A 10 4.75 7.07 6.57
CA PRO A 10 4.88 7.27 8.02
C PRO A 10 3.99 8.41 8.54
N ASP A 11 3.79 9.46 7.74
CA ASP A 11 2.88 10.56 8.12
C ASP A 11 1.38 10.22 7.97
N CYS A 12 1.03 9.02 7.49
CA CYS A 12 -0.36 8.58 7.41
C CYS A 12 -0.75 7.90 8.73
N PRO A 13 -1.72 8.45 9.49
CA PRO A 13 -2.12 7.90 10.77
C PRO A 13 -2.67 6.46 10.65
N ASP A 14 -3.33 6.13 9.54
CA ASP A 14 -3.84 4.79 9.26
C ASP A 14 -2.71 3.80 8.93
N CYS A 15 -1.59 4.29 8.37
CA CYS A 15 -0.41 3.46 8.09
C CYS A 15 0.37 3.11 9.36
N ALA A 16 0.35 3.96 10.39
CA ALA A 16 1.09 3.73 11.63
C ALA A 16 0.69 2.39 12.30
N GLY A 17 -0.61 2.07 12.28
CA GLY A 17 -1.12 0.78 12.80
C GLY A 17 -0.56 -0.42 12.04
N ILE A 18 -0.59 -0.35 10.70
CA ILE A 18 -0.07 -1.42 9.83
C ILE A 18 1.44 -1.57 9.98
N ILE A 19 2.19 -0.47 10.08
CA ILE A 19 3.65 -0.51 10.27
C ILE A 19 3.99 -1.19 11.59
N VAL A 20 3.29 -0.87 12.68
CA VAL A 20 3.52 -1.53 13.99
C VAL A 20 3.13 -2.99 13.92
N GLU A 21 1.95 -3.32 13.39
CA GLU A 21 1.49 -4.71 13.29
C GLU A 21 2.41 -5.58 12.41
N TYR A 22 2.92 -5.02 11.31
CA TYR A 22 3.86 -5.71 10.43
C TYR A 22 5.21 -5.97 11.13
N ASN A 23 5.68 -5.02 11.94
CA ASN A 23 6.92 -5.19 12.71
C ASN A 23 6.75 -6.17 13.88
N ASP A 24 5.60 -6.14 14.56
CA ASP A 24 5.31 -7.01 15.70
C ASP A 24 4.95 -8.44 15.29
N ASN A 25 4.24 -8.60 14.16
CA ASN A 25 3.86 -9.91 13.62
C ASN A 25 3.91 -9.91 12.08
N PRO A 26 5.10 -10.07 11.46
CA PRO A 26 5.23 -10.10 10.01
C PRO A 26 4.43 -11.25 9.36
N ASN A 27 4.18 -12.33 10.10
CA ASN A 27 3.36 -13.44 9.60
C ASN A 27 1.88 -13.08 9.40
N SER A 28 1.38 -12.01 10.03
CA SER A 28 0.00 -11.52 9.83
C SER A 28 -0.27 -11.11 8.37
N PHE A 29 0.78 -10.70 7.65
CA PHE A 29 0.68 -10.19 6.28
C PHE A 29 1.16 -11.20 5.23
N GLY A 30 1.51 -12.42 5.63
CA GLY A 30 2.02 -13.47 4.73
C GLY A 30 3.36 -13.10 4.10
N ASP A 31 3.52 -13.35 2.80
CA ASP A 31 4.72 -13.01 2.03
C ASP A 31 4.70 -11.55 1.52
N ALA A 32 3.94 -10.66 2.16
CA ALA A 32 3.84 -9.28 1.71
C ALA A 32 5.04 -8.43 2.13
N GLU A 33 5.56 -7.63 1.21
CA GLU A 33 6.62 -6.66 1.46
C GLU A 33 6.01 -5.32 1.86
N LEU A 34 6.42 -4.78 3.00
CA LEU A 34 6.05 -3.42 3.41
C LEU A 34 6.94 -2.40 2.68
N VAL A 35 6.32 -1.52 1.89
CA VAL A 35 6.98 -0.56 1.03
C VAL A 35 6.64 0.85 1.48
N ASP A 36 7.62 1.54 2.08
CA ASP A 36 7.49 2.95 2.46
C ASP A 36 7.64 3.86 1.23
N VAL A 37 6.61 4.65 0.94
CA VAL A 37 6.57 5.57 -0.20
C VAL A 37 7.29 6.90 0.03
N THR A 38 7.91 7.13 1.19
CA THR A 38 8.86 8.25 1.40
C THR A 38 10.13 8.10 0.57
N GLU A 39 10.53 6.85 0.30
CA GLU A 39 11.67 6.53 -0.55
C GLU A 39 11.33 6.75 -2.02
N LEU A 40 12.18 7.47 -2.73
CA LEU A 40 11.95 7.89 -4.13
C LEU A 40 11.74 6.70 -5.09
N GLY A 41 12.39 5.56 -4.84
CA GLY A 41 12.22 4.33 -5.61
C GLY A 41 10.83 3.72 -5.41
N SER A 42 10.41 3.61 -4.15
CA SER A 42 9.10 3.13 -3.74
C SER A 42 7.98 4.04 -4.23
N LEU A 43 8.15 5.35 -4.12
CA LEU A 43 7.20 6.35 -4.61
C LEU A 43 6.96 6.20 -6.12
N LYS A 44 8.03 6.05 -6.92
CA LYS A 44 7.89 5.83 -8.37
C LYS A 44 7.09 4.55 -8.68
N ARG A 45 7.33 3.48 -7.92
CA ARG A 45 6.61 2.21 -8.06
C ARG A 45 5.13 2.37 -7.68
N PHE A 46 4.85 3.01 -6.55
CA PHE A 46 3.50 3.30 -6.10
C PHE A 46 2.73 4.15 -7.12
N LEU A 47 3.32 5.25 -7.60
CA LEU A 47 2.70 6.10 -8.62
C LEU A 47 2.45 5.34 -9.93
N HIS A 48 3.37 4.45 -10.32
CA HIS A 48 3.17 3.58 -11.49
C HIS A 48 1.90 2.74 -11.36
N TYR A 49 1.64 2.15 -10.19
CA TYR A 49 0.43 1.37 -9.92
C TYR A 49 -0.80 2.25 -9.77
N ARG A 50 -0.72 3.34 -9.00
CA ARG A 50 -1.81 4.30 -8.78
C ARG A 50 -2.37 4.83 -10.10
N ASP A 51 -1.48 5.17 -11.04
CA ASP A 51 -1.89 5.80 -12.28
C ASP A 51 -2.44 4.80 -13.31
N ARG A 52 -2.08 3.50 -13.20
CA ARG A 52 -2.46 2.45 -14.17
C ARG A 52 -3.53 1.47 -13.71
N LEU A 53 -3.59 1.17 -12.41
CA LEU A 53 -4.53 0.17 -11.89
C LEU A 53 -5.87 0.82 -11.60
N SER A 54 -6.94 0.23 -12.13
CA SER A 54 -8.32 0.70 -11.94
C SER A 54 -8.76 0.68 -10.48
N GLY A 55 -8.13 -0.15 -9.64
CA GLY A 55 -8.40 -0.17 -8.19
C GLY A 55 -8.14 1.17 -7.50
N TYR A 56 -7.20 1.98 -8.01
CA TYR A 56 -6.96 3.33 -7.48
C TYR A 56 -7.87 4.42 -8.08
N ALA A 57 -8.76 4.10 -9.01
CA ALA A 57 -9.60 5.09 -9.67
C ALA A 57 -10.46 5.88 -8.65
N ALA A 58 -11.12 5.17 -7.73
CA ALA A 58 -11.93 5.81 -6.69
C ALA A 58 -11.10 6.69 -5.75
N ALA A 59 -9.88 6.26 -5.38
CA ALA A 59 -8.98 7.06 -4.56
C ALA A 59 -8.53 8.33 -5.29
N ARG A 60 -8.18 8.22 -6.57
CA ARG A 60 -7.79 9.35 -7.43
C ARG A 60 -8.92 10.35 -7.62
N ASP A 61 -10.13 9.87 -7.90
CA ASP A 61 -11.31 10.72 -8.09
C ASP A 61 -11.69 11.46 -6.80
N ALA A 62 -11.47 10.82 -5.64
CA ALA A 62 -11.66 11.45 -4.33
C ALA A 62 -10.52 12.40 -3.91
N GLY A 63 -9.48 12.58 -4.75
CA GLY A 63 -8.31 13.40 -4.42
C GLY A 63 -7.42 12.81 -3.31
N LYS A 64 -7.58 11.52 -3.00
CA LYS A 64 -6.78 10.81 -2.00
C LYS A 64 -5.51 10.26 -2.65
N ILE A 65 -4.46 10.10 -1.85
CA ILE A 65 -3.21 9.47 -2.29
C ILE A 65 -3.44 7.99 -2.60
N GLY A 66 -4.26 7.32 -1.80
CA GLY A 66 -4.52 5.88 -1.90
C GLY A 66 -3.60 5.03 -1.03
N VAL A 67 -3.17 5.53 0.13
CA VAL A 67 -2.46 4.74 1.16
C VAL A 67 -3.29 4.73 2.46
N PRO A 68 -3.22 3.66 3.29
CA PRO A 68 -2.52 2.39 3.04
C PRO A 68 -3.22 1.53 1.98
N SER A 69 -2.43 0.85 1.14
CA SER A 69 -2.93 -0.01 0.07
C SER A 69 -2.03 -1.21 -0.17
N LYS A 70 -2.62 -2.36 -0.47
CA LYS A 70 -1.95 -3.59 -0.87
C LYS A 70 -2.11 -3.81 -2.37
N VAL A 71 -1.02 -4.11 -3.06
CA VAL A 71 -1.01 -4.53 -4.46
C VAL A 71 -0.65 -6.00 -4.53
N LEU A 72 -1.52 -6.80 -5.15
CA LEU A 72 -1.32 -8.22 -5.40
C LEU A 72 -0.94 -8.43 -6.86
N ASP A 73 0.19 -9.10 -7.08
CA ASP A 73 0.76 -9.45 -8.38
C ASP A 73 0.85 -8.28 -9.36
N GLY A 74 1.03 -7.06 -8.84
CA GLY A 74 1.09 -5.83 -9.65
C GLY A 74 -0.21 -5.50 -10.41
N THR A 75 -1.34 -6.14 -10.07
CA THR A 75 -2.59 -6.04 -10.85
C THR A 75 -3.80 -5.69 -10.00
N THR A 76 -3.93 -6.30 -8.83
CA THR A 76 -5.09 -6.10 -7.96
C THR A 76 -4.72 -5.18 -6.81
N VAL A 77 -5.60 -4.26 -6.47
CA VAL A 77 -5.39 -3.27 -5.39
C VAL A 77 -6.46 -3.50 -4.34
N GLU A 78 -6.03 -3.65 -3.09
CA GLU A 78 -6.89 -3.73 -1.91
C GLU A 78 -6.52 -2.58 -0.98
N PHE A 79 -7.51 -1.85 -0.48
CA PHE A 79 -7.28 -0.85 0.56
C PHE A 79 -7.50 -1.47 1.93
N PHE A 80 -6.71 -1.04 2.90
CA PHE A 80 -7.01 -1.31 4.29
C PHE A 80 -8.02 -0.24 4.70
N ASP A 81 -9.31 -0.54 4.51
CA ASP A 81 -10.36 0.31 5.06
C ASP A 81 -10.18 0.37 6.57
N ALA A 82 -10.00 1.59 7.09
CA ALA A 82 -9.98 1.83 8.53
C ALA A 82 -11.26 1.24 9.14
N VAL A 83 -11.09 0.37 10.13
CA VAL A 83 -12.15 -0.04 11.06
C VAL A 83 -12.63 1.18 11.84
#